data_AF-A0A7W1NLP5-F1
#
_entry.id   AF-A0A7W1NLP5-F1
#
_cell.length_a   1.000
_cell.length_b   1.000
_cell.length_c   1.000
_cell.angle_alpha   90.00
_cell.angle_beta   90.00
_cell.angle_gamma   90.00
#
_symmetry.space_group_name_H-M   'P 1'
#
loop_
_entity.id
_entity.type
_entity.pdbx_description
1 polymer ?
#
loop_
_entity_poly.entity_id
_entity_poly.type
_entity_poly.pdbx_seq_one_letter_code
_entity_poly.pdbx_strand_id
1 'polypeptide(L)' 'MSDMSFEQVITLSDTLSLLEKVRLVEHVMNSLKNDIEPKQPRKLLRGLWSDTNITAEEIDEARKEMWSSTQD' A
#
# COMPACT_ATOMS: atom_id res chain seq x y z
N MET A 1 -1.07 -1.68 -25.11
CA MET A 1 -0.13 -2.78 -24.80
C MET A 1 -0.97 -4.03 -24.72
N SER A 2 -0.67 -5.06 -25.49
CA SER A 2 -1.43 -6.32 -25.39
C SER A 2 -1.04 -7.01 -24.10
N ASP A 3 -2.02 -7.39 -23.29
CA ASP A 3 -1.78 -8.16 -22.08
C ASP A 3 -1.15 -9.50 -22.46
N MET A 4 -0.01 -9.80 -21.84
CA MET A 4 0.65 -11.09 -22.02
C MET A 4 -0.11 -12.13 -21.21
N SER A 5 -0.52 -13.23 -21.85
CA SER A 5 -1.22 -14.32 -21.16
C SER A 5 -0.26 -15.11 -20.27
N PHE A 6 -0.80 -15.76 -19.23
CA PHE A 6 -0.03 -16.63 -18.34
C PHE A 6 0.73 -17.73 -19.10
N GLU A 7 0.08 -18.38 -20.07
CA GLU A 7 0.69 -19.44 -20.88
C GLU A 7 1.90 -18.94 -21.69
N GLN A 8 1.84 -17.69 -22.18
CA GLN A 8 2.97 -17.07 -22.87
C GLN A 8 4.15 -16.81 -21.92
N VAL A 9 3.89 -16.46 -20.67
CA VAL A 9 4.94 -16.29 -19.65
C VAL A 9 5.61 -17.63 -19.35
N ILE A 10 4.84 -18.72 -19.25
CA ILE A 10 5.39 -20.06 -19.03
C ILE A 10 6.29 -20.48 -20.19
N THR A 11 5.80 -20.36 -21.44
CA THR A 11 6.59 -20.70 -22.62
C THR A 11 7.85 -19.86 -22.76
N LEU A 12 7.81 -18.58 -22.40
CA LEU A 12 9.01 -17.74 -22.33
C LEU A 12 9.98 -18.22 -21.25
N SER A 13 9.47 -18.59 -20.07
CA SER A 13 10.28 -19.08 -18.97
C SER A 13 11.04 -20.35 -19.36
N ASP A 14 10.48 -21.19 -20.23
CA ASP A 14 11.13 -22.42 -20.69
C ASP A 14 12.41 -22.17 -21.48
N THR A 15 12.52 -21.02 -22.15
CA THR A 15 13.71 -20.62 -22.93
C THR A 15 14.88 -20.15 -22.09
N LEU A 16 14.67 -19.90 -20.80
CA LEU A 16 15.68 -19.41 -19.88
C LEU A 16 16.69 -20.50 -19.50
N SER A 17 17.94 -20.09 -19.24
CA SER A 17 18.93 -20.96 -18.60
C SER A 17 18.51 -21.32 -17.16
N LEU A 18 19.12 -22.37 -16.60
CA LEU A 18 18.83 -22.79 -15.21
C LEU A 18 19.04 -21.64 -14.20
N LEU A 19 20.12 -20.87 -14.36
CA LEU A 19 20.42 -19.74 -13.48
C LEU A 19 19.36 -18.63 -13.58
N GLU A 20 18.89 -18.35 -14.79
CA GLU A 20 17.85 -17.35 -15.03
C GLU A 20 16.49 -17.80 -14.47
N LYS A 21 16.16 -19.10 -14.57
CA LYS A 21 14.97 -19.67 -13.92
C LYS A 21 15.02 -19.50 -12.41
N VAL A 22 16.17 -19.73 -11.78
CA VAL A 22 16.34 -19.50 -10.33
C VAL A 22 16.10 -18.02 -9.98
N ARG A 23 16.70 -17.09 -10.73
CA ARG A 23 16.50 -15.65 -10.53
C ARG A 23 15.04 -15.23 -10.71
N LEU A 24 14.34 -15.80 -11.68
CA LEU A 24 12.92 -15.54 -11.92
C LEU A 24 12.08 -15.98 -10.71
N VAL A 25 12.32 -17.18 -10.18
CA VAL A 25 11.63 -17.68 -8.99
C VAL A 25 11.88 -16.78 -7.79
N GLU A 26 13.14 -16.38 -7.53
CA GLU A 26 13.47 -15.45 -6.46
C GLU A 26 12.72 -14.12 -6.59
N HIS A 27 12.68 -13.56 -7.81
CA HIS A 27 11.99 -12.30 -8.08
C HIS A 27 10.48 -12.42 -7.82
N VAL A 28 9.83 -13.46 -8.35
CA VAL A 28 8.40 -13.71 -8.14
C VAL A 28 8.08 -13.91 -6.67
N MET A 29 8.88 -14.69 -5.94
CA MET A 29 8.67 -14.91 -4.51
C MET A 29 8.83 -13.62 -3.70
N ASN A 30 9.77 -12.75 -4.06
CA ASN A 30 9.94 -11.47 -3.40
C ASN A 30 8.76 -10.52 -3.69
N SER A 31 8.24 -10.52 -4.92
CA SER A 31 7.03 -9.76 -5.27
C SER A 31 5.82 -10.24 -4.46
N LEU A 32 5.59 -11.56 -4.43
CA LEU A 32 4.50 -12.15 -3.66
C LEU A 32 4.60 -11.82 -2.18
N LYS A 33 5.82 -11.83 -1.61
CA LYS A 33 6.03 -11.41 -0.22
C LYS A 33 5.55 -9.98 0.02
N ASN A 34 5.85 -9.05 -0.89
CA ASN A 34 5.39 -7.65 -0.77
C ASN A 34 3.87 -7.50 -0.94
N ASP A 35 3.25 -8.38 -1.74
CA ASP A 35 1.81 -8.35 -1.99
C ASP A 35 1.01 -9.01 -0.85
N ILE A 36 1.59 -10.02 -0.18
CA ILE A 36 0.99 -10.77 0.92
C ILE A 36 1.25 -10.09 2.27
N GLU A 37 2.39 -9.43 2.45
CA GLU A 37 2.64 -8.70 3.69
C GLU A 37 1.56 -7.61 3.83
N PRO A 38 0.76 -7.63 4.92
CA PRO A 38 -0.23 -6.61 5.14
C PRO A 38 0.53 -5.29 5.17
N LYS A 39 0.25 -4.41 4.20
CA LYS A 39 0.73 -3.03 4.23
C LYS A 39 0.39 -2.51 5.61
N GLN A 40 1.39 -2.40 6.49
CA GLN A 40 1.15 -2.00 7.87
C GLN A 40 0.33 -0.73 7.78
N PRO A 41 -0.86 -0.68 8.42
CA PRO A 41 -1.64 0.54 8.39
C PRO A 41 -0.70 1.63 8.88
N ARG A 42 -0.44 2.63 8.02
CA ARG A 42 0.38 3.79 8.36
C ARG A 42 -0.08 4.20 9.74
N LYS A 43 0.81 4.06 10.76
CA LYS A 43 0.49 4.17 12.19
C LYS A 43 -0.72 5.08 12.33
N LEU A 44 -1.89 4.50 12.63
CA LEU A 44 -3.11 5.30 12.73
C LEU A 44 -2.75 6.46 13.66
N LEU A 45 -3.00 7.69 13.20
CA LEU A 45 -2.72 8.91 13.96
C LEU A 45 -3.35 8.84 15.37
N ARG A 46 -4.29 7.92 15.61
CA ARG A 46 -4.74 7.46 16.93
C ARG A 46 -3.63 7.25 17.97
N GLY A 47 -2.46 6.73 17.59
CA GLY A 47 -1.34 6.56 18.53
C GLY A 47 -0.61 7.87 18.87
N LEU A 48 -0.79 8.92 18.08
CA LEU A 48 -0.32 10.27 18.37
C LEU A 48 -1.35 11.05 19.22
N TRP A 49 -2.61 10.59 19.23
CA TRP A 49 -3.74 11.23 19.92
C TRP A 49 -4.06 10.58 21.26
N SER A 50 -3.36 9.52 21.66
CA SER A 50 -3.63 8.81 22.92
C SER A 50 -3.36 9.64 24.16
N ASP A 51 -2.51 10.67 24.05
CA ASP A 51 -2.15 11.57 25.16
C ASP A 51 -2.91 12.90 25.12
N THR A 52 -3.81 13.07 24.14
CA THR A 52 -4.59 14.30 23.95
C THR A 52 -6.03 14.07 24.38
N ASN A 53 -6.44 14.72 25.47
CA ASN A 53 -7.82 14.67 25.98
C ASN A 53 -8.71 15.63 25.17
N ILE A 54 -8.84 15.38 23.87
CA ILE A 54 -9.65 16.22 22.98
C ILE A 54 -11.12 15.82 23.15
N THR A 55 -11.97 16.79 23.52
CA THR A 55 -13.40 16.56 23.67
C THR A 55 -14.13 16.67 22.33
N ALA A 56 -15.34 16.12 22.25
CA ALA A 56 -16.17 16.25 21.05
C ALA A 56 -16.49 17.71 20.71
N GLU A 57 -16.62 18.56 21.74
CA GLU A 57 -16.89 19.99 21.61
C GLU A 57 -15.71 20.73 20.97
N GLU A 58 -14.47 20.39 21.33
CA GLU A 58 -13.26 20.97 20.73
C GLU A 58 -13.10 20.59 19.24
N ILE A 59 -13.50 19.37 18.87
CA ILE A 59 -13.51 18.92 17.47
C ILE A 59 -14.56 19.68 16.66
N ASP A 60 -15.74 19.92 17.24
CA ASP A 60 -16.82 20.63 16.58
C ASP A 60 -16.52 22.12 16.43
N GLU A 61 -15.89 22.77 17.43
CA GLU A 61 -15.42 24.15 17.33
C GLU A 61 -14.33 24.28 16.26
N ALA A 62 -13.33 23.39 16.25
CA ALA A 62 -12.29 23.39 15.22
C ALA A 62 -12.87 23.19 13.80
N ARG A 63 -13.88 22.33 13.63
CA ARG A 63 -14.55 22.12 12.34
C ARG A 63 -15.27 23.39 11.89
N LYS A 64 -15.93 24.09 12.82
CA LYS A 64 -16.64 25.35 12.58
C LYS A 64 -15.66 26.47 12.20
N GLU A 65 -14.53 26.58 12.88
CA GLU A 65 -13.49 27.57 12.57
C GLU A 65 -12.89 27.35 11.17
N MET A 66 -12.54 26.11 10.80
CA MET A 66 -12.02 25.81 9.46
C MET A 66 -13.02 26.17 8.35
N TRP A 67 -14.30 25.86 8.51
CA TRP A 67 -15.32 26.18 7.50
C TRP A 67 -15.75 27.66 7.50
N SER A 68 -15.57 28.37 8.62
CA SER A 68 -15.78 29.82 8.67
C SER A 68 -14.75 30.59 7.84
N SER A 69 -13.53 30.08 7.72
CA SER A 69 -12.45 30.67 6.91
C SER A 69 -12.57 30.44 5.39
N THR A 70 -13.63 29.76 4.93
CA THR A 70 -13.91 29.55 3.48
C THR A 70 -15.05 30.44 2.95
N GLN A 71 -15.56 31.38 3.76
CA GLN A 71 -16.44 32.44 3.26
C GLN A 71 -15.68 33.78 3.19
N ASP A 72 -14.79 33.88 2.19
CA ASP A 72 -14.42 35.12 1.49
C ASP A 72 -13.97 34.76 0.06
#